data_AF-A0A1U7NJY6-F1
#
_entry.id   AF-A0A1U7NJY6-F1
#
_cell.length_a   1.000
_cell.length_b   1.000
_cell.length_c   1.000
_cell.angle_alpha   90.00
_cell.angle_beta   90.00
_cell.angle_gamma   90.00
#
_symmetry.space_group_name_H-M   'P 1'
#
loop_
_entity.id
_entity.type
_entity.pdbx_description
1 polymer ?
#
loop_
_entity_poly.entity_id
_entity_poly.type
_entity_poly.pdbx_seq_one_letter_code
_entity_poly.pdbx_strand_id
1 'polypeptide(L)'
;PLPVIPHSFASAEAIAHVANERFVKSVPYNRQEKEWKWLGLSVSRRTMSNWIMAVSELYLEPVVLKMREHLLKEELCHCDETPIQVLREEGRKNTSKSWMWVYSSAAVSRKPIRIFQYAPGRGSWI
;
A
#
# COMPACT_ATOMS: atom_id res chain seq x y z
N PRO A 1 -3.20 10.16 -24.21
CA PRO A 1 -3.31 10.28 -22.74
C PRO A 1 -1.95 10.66 -22.15
N LEU A 2 -1.91 11.46 -21.08
CA LEU A 2 -0.65 11.72 -20.37
C LEU A 2 -0.18 10.43 -19.68
N PRO A 3 1.13 10.14 -19.68
CA PRO A 3 1.65 8.96 -19.00
C PRO A 3 1.43 9.07 -17.48
N VAL A 4 1.03 7.96 -16.84
CA VAL A 4 0.80 7.90 -15.38
C VAL A 4 2.08 8.21 -14.61
N ILE A 5 3.20 7.65 -15.09
CA ILE A 5 4.55 7.92 -14.60
C ILE A 5 5.40 8.35 -15.82
N PRO A 6 5.89 9.60 -15.87
CA PRO A 6 6.74 10.08 -16.96
C PRO A 6 7.98 9.19 -17.17
N HIS A 7 8.38 9.02 -18.44
CA HIS A 7 9.57 8.25 -18.83
C HIS A 7 9.60 6.80 -18.33
N SER A 8 8.42 6.19 -18.14
CA SER A 8 8.29 4.80 -17.69
C SER A 8 7.48 3.96 -18.67
N PHE A 9 7.72 2.64 -18.69
CA PHE A 9 6.88 1.67 -19.41
C PHE A 9 5.54 1.37 -18.70
N ALA A 10 5.22 2.14 -17.66
CA ALA A 10 4.08 1.91 -16.78
C ALA A 10 2.80 2.50 -17.37
N SER A 11 1.99 1.68 -18.03
CA SER A 11 0.60 2.05 -18.34
C SER A 11 -0.27 1.96 -17.08
N ALA A 12 -1.45 2.58 -17.12
CA ALA A 12 -2.42 2.49 -16.03
C ALA A 12 -2.83 1.03 -15.77
N GLU A 13 -3.05 0.24 -16.82
CA GLU A 13 -3.41 -1.18 -16.73
C GLU A 13 -2.26 -2.01 -16.15
N ALA A 14 -1.03 -1.75 -16.57
CA ALA A 14 0.16 -2.44 -16.06
C ALA A 14 0.31 -2.22 -14.55
N ILE A 15 0.17 -0.97 -14.09
CA ILE A 15 0.23 -0.63 -12.66
C ILE A 15 -0.93 -1.27 -11.89
N ALA A 16 -2.15 -1.19 -12.42
CA ALA A 16 -3.32 -1.80 -11.80
C ALA A 16 -3.17 -3.32 -11.66
N HIS A 17 -2.61 -3.98 -12.69
CA HIS A 17 -2.30 -5.41 -12.65
C HIS A 17 -1.29 -5.73 -11.53
N VAL A 18 -0.15 -5.03 -11.49
CA VAL A 18 0.88 -5.20 -10.44
C VAL A 18 0.30 -4.97 -9.04
N ALA A 19 -0.55 -3.95 -8.86
CA ALA A 19 -1.20 -3.64 -7.59
C ALA A 19 -2.17 -4.75 -7.18
N ASN A 20 -3.03 -5.21 -8.09
CA ASN A 20 -3.98 -6.28 -7.83
C ASN A 20 -3.28 -7.60 -7.48
N GLU A 21 -2.27 -7.97 -8.26
CA GLU A 21 -1.38 -9.10 -7.97
C GLU A 21 -0.79 -8.98 -6.56
N ARG A 22 -0.23 -7.82 -6.23
CA ARG A 22 0.50 -7.62 -4.97
C ARG A 22 -0.41 -7.63 -3.74
N PHE A 23 -1.51 -6.88 -3.79
CA PHE A 23 -2.31 -6.56 -2.60
C PHE A 23 -3.62 -7.34 -2.50
N VAL A 24 -4.22 -7.76 -3.63
CA VAL A 24 -5.44 -8.57 -3.62
C VAL A 24 -5.10 -10.06 -3.66
N LYS A 25 -4.23 -10.46 -4.60
CA LYS A 25 -3.85 -11.87 -4.77
C LYS A 25 -2.66 -12.30 -3.91
N SER A 26 -2.04 -11.38 -3.18
CA SER A 26 -0.85 -11.65 -2.34
C SER A 26 0.33 -12.27 -3.10
N VAL A 27 0.49 -11.94 -4.38
CA VAL A 27 1.60 -12.40 -5.22
C VAL A 27 2.83 -11.55 -4.94
N PRO A 28 3.95 -12.12 -4.46
CA PRO A 28 5.17 -11.36 -4.20
C PRO A 28 5.83 -10.91 -5.52
N TYR A 29 6.52 -9.76 -5.50
CA TYR A 29 7.10 -9.18 -6.72
C TYR A 29 8.08 -10.11 -7.46
N ASN A 30 8.79 -11.01 -6.75
CA ASN A 30 9.68 -11.98 -7.41
C ASN A 30 8.91 -12.99 -8.27
N ARG A 31 7.64 -13.27 -7.94
CA ARG A 31 6.78 -14.14 -8.75
C ARG A 31 6.24 -13.38 -9.95
N GLN A 32 5.82 -12.13 -9.77
CA GLN A 32 5.40 -11.25 -10.87
C GLN A 32 6.53 -11.02 -11.88
N GLU A 33 7.76 -10.75 -11.41
CA GLU A 33 8.96 -10.59 -12.26
C GLU A 33 9.21 -11.84 -13.11
N LYS A 34 9.04 -13.05 -12.55
CA LYS A 34 9.17 -14.31 -13.29
C LYS A 34 8.08 -14.47 -14.35
N GLU A 35 6.83 -14.18 -14.00
CA GLU A 35 5.70 -14.25 -14.93
C GLU A 35 5.87 -13.29 -16.10
N TRP A 36 6.26 -12.05 -15.83
CA TRP A 36 6.48 -11.05 -16.88
C TRP A 36 7.65 -11.46 -17.78
N LYS A 37 8.71 -12.04 -17.20
CA LYS A 37 9.82 -12.60 -17.99
C LYS A 37 9.36 -13.74 -18.89
N TRP A 38 8.43 -14.59 -18.46
CA TRP A 38 7.84 -15.63 -19.31
C TRP A 38 7.00 -15.06 -20.45
N LEU A 39 6.36 -13.91 -20.23
CA LEU A 39 5.66 -13.15 -21.27
C LEU A 39 6.61 -12.33 -22.18
N GLY A 40 7.93 -12.46 -22.01
CA GLY A 40 8.93 -11.74 -22.79
C GLY A 40 9.23 -10.32 -22.31
N LEU A 41 8.70 -9.91 -21.16
CA LEU A 41 8.88 -8.57 -20.57
C LEU A 41 9.94 -8.61 -19.46
N SER A 42 11.04 -7.87 -19.64
CA SER A 42 12.11 -7.78 -18.65
C SER A 42 11.88 -6.62 -17.67
N VAL A 43 10.90 -6.75 -16.78
CA VAL A 43 10.59 -5.74 -15.75
C VAL A 43 11.02 -6.23 -14.38
N SER A 44 11.90 -5.46 -13.73
CA SER A 44 12.46 -5.86 -12.45
C SER A 44 11.47 -5.67 -11.28
N ARG A 45 11.65 -6.46 -10.22
CA ARG A 45 10.97 -6.23 -8.92
C ARG A 45 11.06 -4.78 -8.43
N ARG A 46 12.24 -4.17 -8.58
CA ARG A 46 12.49 -2.79 -8.16
C ARG A 46 11.65 -1.82 -8.97
N THR A 47 11.57 -2.03 -10.28
CA THR A 47 10.75 -1.22 -11.19
C THR A 47 9.26 -1.30 -10.79
N MET A 48 8.74 -2.51 -10.58
CA MET A 48 7.35 -2.70 -10.14
C MET A 48 7.06 -2.02 -8.78
N SER A 49 7.97 -2.18 -7.81
CA SER A 49 7.84 -1.54 -6.50
C SER A 49 7.84 -0.01 -6.62
N ASN A 50 8.74 0.54 -7.44
CA ASN A 50 8.82 1.99 -7.67
C ASN A 50 7.55 2.52 -8.34
N TRP A 51 6.93 1.76 -9.26
CA TRP A 51 5.66 2.16 -9.85
C TRP A 51 4.54 2.29 -8.82
N ILE A 52 4.43 1.30 -7.92
CA ILE A 52 3.43 1.34 -6.85
C ILE A 52 3.68 2.51 -5.89
N MET A 53 4.95 2.76 -5.52
CA MET A 53 5.29 3.91 -4.67
C MET A 53 4.91 5.24 -5.34
N ALA A 54 5.31 5.44 -6.60
CA ALA A 54 5.03 6.67 -7.33
C ALA A 54 3.52 6.91 -7.47
N VAL A 55 2.73 5.87 -7.77
CA VAL A 55 1.27 6.02 -7.84
C VAL A 55 0.63 6.26 -6.49
N SER A 56 1.16 5.63 -5.43
CA SER A 56 0.70 5.87 -4.07
C SER A 56 0.84 7.34 -3.68
N GLU A 57 2.01 7.94 -3.94
CA GLU A 57 2.30 9.34 -3.61
C GLU A 57 1.52 10.31 -4.50
N LEU A 58 1.53 10.10 -5.82
CA LEU A 58 0.95 11.06 -6.77
C LEU A 58 -0.57 11.05 -6.81
N TYR A 59 -1.21 9.89 -6.63
CA TYR A 59 -2.65 9.74 -6.89
C TYR A 59 -3.44 9.21 -5.70
N LEU A 60 -2.88 8.35 -4.85
CA LEU A 60 -3.64 7.68 -3.80
C LEU A 60 -3.59 8.40 -2.46
N GLU A 61 -2.51 9.09 -2.13
CA GLU A 61 -2.37 9.82 -0.87
C GLU A 61 -3.52 10.82 -0.63
N PRO A 62 -3.93 11.68 -1.60
CA PRO A 62 -5.08 12.57 -1.41
C PRO A 62 -6.37 11.83 -1.12
N VAL A 63 -6.57 10.65 -1.74
CA VAL A 63 -7.75 9.81 -1.52
C VAL A 63 -7.74 9.25 -0.10
N VAL A 64 -6.60 8.73 0.36
CA VAL A 64 -6.45 8.21 1.73
C VAL A 64 -6.66 9.31 2.77
N LEU A 65 -6.16 10.52 2.52
CA LEU A 65 -6.39 11.67 3.40
C LEU A 65 -7.89 12.02 3.50
N LYS A 66 -8.61 12.03 2.37
CA LYS A 66 -10.07 12.22 2.39
C LYS A 66 -10.82 11.08 3.06
N MET A 67 -10.38 9.83 2.88
CA MET A 67 -10.93 8.69 3.60
C MET A 67 -10.73 8.86 5.11
N ARG A 68 -9.56 9.32 5.56
CA ARG A 68 -9.27 9.60 6.97
C ARG A 68 -10.20 10.69 7.51
N GLU A 69 -10.36 11.81 6.79
CA GLU A 69 -11.29 12.89 7.17
C GLU A 69 -12.73 12.38 7.33
N HIS A 70 -13.18 11.47 6.46
CA HIS A 70 -14.51 10.88 6.56
C HIS A 70 -14.62 9.90 7.73
N LEU A 71 -13.61 9.07 7.93
CA LEU A 71 -13.59 8.09 9.02
C LEU A 71 -13.64 8.77 10.40
N LEU A 72 -12.96 9.91 10.55
CA LEU A 72 -12.99 10.71 11.80
C LEU A 72 -14.34 11.37 12.09
N LYS A 73 -15.25 11.43 11.12
CA LYS A 73 -16.62 11.96 11.30
C LYS A 73 -17.64 10.88 11.60
N GLU A 74 -17.27 9.60 11.50
CA GLU A 74 -18.14 8.48 11.88
C GLU A 74 -18.29 8.44 13.41
N GLU A 75 -19.49 8.08 13.88
CA GLU A 75 -19.75 7.94 15.33
C GLU A 75 -18.98 6.78 15.95
N LEU A 76 -18.70 5.74 15.15
CA LEU A 76 -17.98 4.54 15.56
C LEU A 76 -16.91 4.17 14.53
N CYS A 77 -15.68 4.05 15.01
CA CYS A 77 -14.57 3.48 14.26
C CYS A 77 -14.01 2.24 14.99
N HIS A 78 -13.57 1.27 14.21
CA HIS A 78 -12.84 0.10 14.71
C HIS A 78 -11.35 0.30 14.43
N CYS A 79 -10.53 -0.16 15.37
CA CYS A 79 -9.09 -0.13 15.26
C CYS A 79 -8.54 -1.49 15.68
N ASP A 80 -7.61 -2.04 14.91
CA ASP A 80 -6.87 -3.25 15.25
C ASP A 80 -5.38 -3.06 14.95
N GLU A 81 -4.51 -3.72 15.72
CA GLU A 81 -3.06 -3.67 15.54
C GLU A 81 -2.49 -5.06 15.29
N THR A 82 -1.69 -5.20 14.22
CA THR A 82 -0.93 -6.42 13.94
C THR A 82 0.57 -6.14 14.11
N PRO A 83 1.29 -6.91 14.95
CA PRO A 83 2.74 -6.79 15.06
C PRO A 83 3.40 -7.29 13.78
N ILE A 84 4.33 -6.51 13.22
CA ILE A 84 5.09 -6.83 12.02
C ILE A 84 6.60 -6.64 12.26
N GLN A 85 7.39 -7.28 11.40
CA GLN A 85 8.84 -7.13 11.38
C GLN A 85 9.26 -6.35 10.12
N VAL A 86 9.99 -5.25 10.30
CA VAL A 86 10.55 -4.48 9.20
C VAL A 86 12.04 -4.75 9.11
N LEU A 87 12.48 -5.34 7.98
CA LEU A 87 13.87 -5.80 7.83
C LEU A 87 14.89 -4.67 7.70
N ARG A 88 14.47 -3.53 7.15
CA ARG A 88 15.33 -2.37 6.86
C ARG A 88 14.63 -1.09 7.32
N GLU A 89 14.46 -0.98 8.63
CA GLU A 89 13.94 0.23 9.25
C GLU A 89 15.10 1.14 9.66
N GLU A 90 15.00 2.43 9.35
CA GLU A 90 16.02 3.40 9.70
C GLU A 90 16.08 3.60 11.22
N GLY A 91 17.29 3.52 11.80
CA GLY A 91 17.50 3.69 13.24
C GLY A 91 16.97 2.57 14.14
N ARG A 92 16.47 1.45 13.60
CA ARG A 92 15.92 0.33 14.40
C ARG A 92 16.47 -1.03 13.96
N LYS A 93 16.57 -1.95 14.91
CA LYS A 93 17.06 -3.32 14.65
C LYS A 93 15.99 -4.11 13.89
N ASN A 94 16.40 -4.98 12.98
CA ASN A 94 15.48 -5.86 12.26
C ASN A 94 14.71 -6.85 13.17
N THR A 95 15.14 -7.07 14.41
CA THR A 95 14.45 -7.89 15.43
C THR A 95 13.44 -7.10 16.25
N SER A 96 13.39 -5.77 16.08
CA SER A 96 12.41 -4.92 16.76
C SER A 96 11.01 -5.17 16.19
N LYS A 97 10.02 -5.16 17.09
CA LYS A 97 8.61 -5.16 16.69
C LYS A 97 8.23 -3.78 16.19
N SER A 98 7.50 -3.76 15.08
CA SER A 98 6.74 -2.61 14.58
C SER A 98 5.28 -3.00 14.47
N TRP A 99 4.41 -2.05 14.15
CA TRP A 99 2.97 -2.27 14.15
C TRP A 99 2.37 -1.78 12.83
N MET A 100 1.41 -2.55 12.33
CA MET A 100 0.49 -2.11 11.30
C MET A 100 -0.88 -1.95 11.95
N TRP A 101 -1.39 -0.72 11.96
CA TRP A 101 -2.72 -0.38 12.44
C TRP A 101 -3.72 -0.46 11.28
N VAL A 102 -4.92 -0.95 11.57
CA VAL A 102 -6.05 -0.94 10.64
C VAL A 102 -7.18 -0.14 11.27
N TYR A 103 -7.55 0.96 10.64
CA TYR A 103 -8.72 1.74 11.02
C TYR A 103 -9.85 1.44 10.04
N SER A 104 -11.02 1.09 10.56
CA SER A 104 -12.18 0.73 9.75
C SER A 104 -13.42 1.46 10.22
N SER A 105 -14.29 1.83 9.28
CA SER A 105 -15.66 2.23 9.61
C SER A 105 -16.44 1.02 10.14
N ALA A 106 -17.53 1.28 10.88
CA ALA A 106 -18.48 0.25 11.26
C ALA A 106 -19.12 -0.42 10.03
N ALA A 107 -19.57 -1.67 10.17
CA ALA A 107 -20.19 -2.44 9.09
C ALA A 107 -21.48 -1.78 8.53
N VAL A 108 -22.15 -0.96 9.35
CA VAL A 108 -23.37 -0.22 8.98
C VAL A 108 -23.10 1.13 8.30
N SER A 109 -21.83 1.57 8.21
CA SER A 109 -21.51 2.84 7.55
C SER A 109 -21.86 2.77 6.07
N ARG A 110 -22.45 3.85 5.56
CA ARG A 110 -22.75 4.02 4.12
C ARG A 110 -21.49 4.08 3.26
N LYS A 111 -20.35 4.43 3.84
CA LYS A 111 -19.07 4.60 3.15
C LYS A 111 -18.03 3.70 3.80
N PRO A 112 -17.93 2.42 3.39
CA PRO A 112 -16.99 1.49 4.00
C PRO A 112 -15.55 1.95 3.74
N ILE A 113 -14.82 2.25 4.81
CA ILE A 113 -13.43 2.73 4.76
C ILE A 113 -12.55 1.77 5.55
N ARG A 114 -11.39 1.43 4.99
CA ARG A 114 -10.30 0.70 5.67
C ARG A 114 -8.98 1.39 5.34
N ILE A 115 -8.23 1.79 6.37
CA ILE A 115 -6.95 2.47 6.23
C ILE A 115 -5.91 1.67 7.02
N PHE A 116 -4.82 1.32 6.35
CA PHE A 116 -3.66 0.66 6.96
C PHE A 116 -2.60 1.72 7.24
N GLN A 117 -2.06 1.73 8.45
CA GLN A 117 -1.06 2.70 8.89
C GLN A 117 0.10 2.01 9.58
N TYR A 118 1.30 2.23 9.06
CA TYR A 118 2.53 1.79 9.71
C TYR A 118 2.84 2.66 10.93
N ALA A 119 3.28 2.03 12.03
CA ALA A 119 3.85 2.69 13.20
C ALA A 119 5.09 1.93 13.72
N PRO A 120 6.21 2.64 13.98
CA PRO A 120 7.42 2.02 14.55
C PRO A 120 7.25 1.66 16.04
N GLY A 121 6.25 2.22 16.71
CA GLY A 121 5.99 2.08 18.15
C GLY A 121 4.50 1.96 18.45
N ARG A 122 4.12 1.45 19.62
CA ARG A 122 2.74 1.57 20.15
C ARG A 122 2.43 2.96 20.71
N GLY A 123 3.47 3.72 21.06
CA GLY A 123 3.37 4.96 21.84
C GLY A 123 3.40 6.25 21.04
N SER A 124 2.98 6.26 19.77
CA SER A 124 3.02 7.49 18.97
C SER A 124 1.87 7.52 17.96
N TRP A 125 1.22 8.68 17.90
CA TRP A 125 0.22 9.19 16.94
C TRP A 125 -1.27 9.09 17.33
N ILE A 126 -1.75 10.15 17.99
CA ILE A 126 -2.91 10.93 17.51
C ILE A 126 -2.35 12.16 16.81
#